data_AF-A0A1M6WW84-F1
#
_entry.id   AF-A0A1M6WW84-F1
#
_cell.length_a   1.000
_cell.length_b   1.000
_cell.length_c   1.000
_cell.angle_alpha   90.00
_cell.angle_beta   90.00
_cell.angle_gamma   90.00
#
_symmetry.space_group_name_H-M   'P 1'
#
loop_
_entity.id
_entity.type
_entity.pdbx_description
1 polymer ?
#
loop_
_entity_poly.entity_id
_entity_poly.type
_entity_poly.pdbx_seq_one_letter_code
_entity_poly.pdbx_strand_id
1 'polypeptide(L)'
;MNLQKKIFLFIAVGLIVVTASLAWTFSFGKIGLWRQQKMKNQVIRLEAEIDSLKTELEIRKHEEERLLKDSFYIESIARKNYGLSKKGEISYQFTSEKE
;
A
#
# COMPACT_ATOMS: atom_id res chain seq x y z
N MET A 1 -31.57 33.80 -44.87
CA MET A 1 -31.46 33.60 -43.40
C MET A 1 -31.20 34.95 -42.75
N ASN A 2 -32.17 35.49 -42.01
CA ASN A 2 -32.15 36.86 -41.47
C ASN A 2 -30.90 37.07 -40.61
N LEU A 3 -30.25 38.23 -40.75
CA LEU A 3 -28.97 38.55 -40.10
C LEU A 3 -29.01 38.32 -38.57
N GLN A 4 -30.16 38.59 -37.95
CA GLN A 4 -30.40 38.32 -36.53
C GLN A 4 -30.32 36.83 -36.16
N LYS A 5 -30.79 35.92 -37.03
CA LYS A 5 -30.68 34.47 -36.81
C LYS A 5 -29.23 34.00 -36.88
N LYS A 6 -28.40 34.62 -37.74
CA LYS A 6 -26.96 34.31 -37.82
C LYS A 6 -26.22 34.75 -36.55
N ILE A 7 -26.50 35.96 -36.06
CA ILE A 7 -25.89 36.50 -34.83
C ILE A 7 -26.27 35.65 -33.62
N PHE A 8 -27.54 35.27 -33.49
CA PHE A 8 -28.00 34.39 -32.41
C PHE A 8 -27.31 33.02 -32.43
N LEU A 9 -27.12 32.46 -33.62
CA LEU A 9 -26.45 31.17 -33.79
C LEU A 9 -24.96 31.26 -33.41
N PHE A 10 -24.27 32.35 -33.77
CA PHE A 10 -22.89 32.60 -33.34
C PHE A 10 -22.76 32.74 -31.81
N ILE A 11 -23.69 33.46 -31.16
CA ILE A 11 -23.70 33.60 -29.70
C ILE A 11 -23.92 32.24 -29.03
N ALA A 12 -24.89 31.46 -29.51
CA ALA A 12 -25.17 30.12 -28.97
C ALA A 12 -23.96 29.19 -29.09
N VAL A 13 -23.28 29.18 -30.24
CA VAL A 13 -22.06 28.39 -30.44
C VAL A 13 -20.93 28.86 -29.52
N GLY A 14 -20.72 30.17 -29.38
CA GLY A 14 -19.72 30.71 -28.45
C GLY A 14 -19.99 30.28 -27.00
N LEU A 15 -21.25 30.30 -26.57
CA LEU A 15 -21.65 29.91 -25.23
C LEU A 15 -21.44 28.41 -24.97
N ILE A 16 -21.70 27.58 -25.98
CA ILE A 16 -21.41 26.13 -25.93
C ILE A 16 -19.91 25.88 -25.82
N VAL A 17 -19.07 26.59 -26.58
CA VAL A 17 -17.61 26.42 -26.54
C VAL A 17 -17.05 26.84 -25.18
N VAL A 18 -17.52 27.95 -24.61
CA VAL A 18 -17.09 28.42 -23.28
C VAL A 18 -17.49 27.43 -22.19
N THR A 19 -18.73 26.95 -22.20
CA THR A 19 -19.22 25.97 -21.21
C THR A 19 -18.51 24.62 -21.33
N ALA A 20 -18.25 24.15 -22.56
CA ALA A 20 -17.47 22.93 -22.79
C ALA A 20 -16.02 23.06 -22.31
N SER A 21 -15.37 24.21 -22.54
CA SER A 21 -14.02 24.48 -22.04
C SER A 21 -13.97 24.51 -20.51
N LEU A 22 -14.95 25.14 -19.86
CA LEU A 22 -15.08 25.15 -18.41
C LEU A 22 -15.27 23.73 -17.85
N ALA A 23 -16.19 22.95 -18.44
CA ALA A 23 -16.42 21.56 -18.05
C ALA A 23 -15.14 20.71 -18.20
N TRP A 24 -14.42 20.86 -19.32
CA TRP A 24 -13.16 20.16 -19.56
C TRP A 24 -12.10 20.49 -18.51
N THR A 25 -11.92 21.78 -18.21
CA THR A 25 -10.96 22.23 -17.19
C THR A 25 -11.37 21.82 -15.77
N PHE A 26 -12.67 21.67 -15.49
CA PHE A 26 -13.14 21.21 -14.19
C PHE A 26 -12.98 19.69 -14.02
N SER A 27 -13.23 18.92 -15.09
CA SER A 27 -13.05 17.46 -15.08
C SER A 27 -11.59 17.02 -15.14
N PHE A 28 -10.76 17.67 -15.97
CA PHE A 28 -9.37 17.27 -16.22
C PHE A 28 -8.31 18.25 -15.71
N GLY A 29 -8.70 19.42 -15.21
CA GLY A 29 -7.75 20.37 -14.64
C GLY A 29 -7.16 19.89 -13.32
N LYS A 30 -6.04 20.52 -12.93
CA LYS A 30 -5.24 20.17 -11.73
C LYS A 30 -6.05 20.11 -10.41
N ILE A 31 -7.26 20.66 -10.38
CA ILE A 31 -8.15 20.79 -9.21
C ILE A 31 -9.32 19.77 -9.25
N GLY A 32 -9.46 18.98 -10.32
CA GLY A 32 -10.59 18.08 -10.52
C GLY A 32 -10.79 17.09 -9.36
N LEU A 33 -12.06 16.89 -8.98
CA LEU A 33 -12.50 16.01 -7.89
C LEU A 33 -11.90 14.60 -7.97
N TRP A 34 -11.64 14.12 -9.19
CA TRP A 34 -11.03 12.82 -9.44
C TRP A 34 -9.60 12.71 -8.87
N ARG A 35 -8.82 13.78 -8.97
CA ARG A 35 -7.47 13.82 -8.40
C ARG A 35 -7.51 13.87 -6.88
N GLN A 36 -8.44 14.61 -6.29
CA GLN A 36 -8.61 14.62 -4.84
C GLN A 36 -8.96 13.23 -4.29
N GLN A 37 -9.87 12.51 -4.95
CA GLN A 37 -10.20 11.15 -4.54
C GLN A 37 -9.01 10.20 -4.68
N LYS A 38 -8.25 10.29 -5.78
CA LYS A 38 -7.02 9.51 -5.96
C LYS A 38 -5.98 9.82 -4.88
N MET A 39 -5.78 11.09 -4.55
CA MET A 39 -4.85 11.52 -3.50
C MET A 39 -5.29 11.02 -2.12
N LYS A 40 -6.59 11.12 -1.80
CA LYS A 40 -7.14 10.58 -0.55
C LYS A 40 -6.88 9.07 -0.42
N ASN A 41 -7.11 8.31 -1.49
CA ASN A 41 -6.82 6.88 -1.50
C ASN A 41 -5.33 6.58 -1.36
N GLN A 42 -4.46 7.41 -1.95
CA GLN A 42 -3.01 7.28 -1.77
C GLN A 42 -2.58 7.55 -0.33
N VAL A 43 -3.14 8.58 0.32
CA VAL A 43 -2.88 8.87 1.74
C VAL A 43 -3.28 7.68 2.60
N ILE A 44 -4.50 7.17 2.44
CA ILE A 44 -4.98 6.01 3.21
C ILE A 44 -4.07 4.79 3.02
N ARG A 45 -3.63 4.54 1.78
CA ARG A 45 -2.73 3.42 1.48
C ARG A 45 -1.37 3.59 2.16
N LEU A 46 -0.80 4.79 2.09
CA LEU A 46 0.50 5.09 2.69
C LEU A 46 0.44 5.03 4.23
N GLU A 47 -0.64 5.50 4.84
CA GLU A 47 -0.85 5.37 6.29
C GLU A 47 -0.93 3.91 6.71
N ALA A 48 -1.69 3.08 5.98
CA ALA A 48 -1.75 1.64 6.25
C ALA A 48 -0.38 0.95 6.08
N GLU A 49 0.39 1.36 5.08
CA GLU A 49 1.75 0.84 4.85
C GLU A 49 2.69 1.24 6.01
N ILE A 50 2.64 2.49 6.47
CA ILE A 50 3.40 2.98 7.63
C ILE A 50 3.07 2.16 8.88
N ASP A 51 1.79 1.91 9.15
CA ASP A 51 1.39 1.16 10.34
C ASP A 51 1.78 -0.32 10.27
N SER A 52 1.72 -0.92 9.07
CA SER A 52 2.21 -2.28 8.85
C SER A 52 3.72 -2.38 9.09
N LEU A 53 4.50 -1.43 8.59
CA LEU A 53 5.95 -1.39 8.75
C LEU A 53 6.37 -1.14 10.19
N LYS A 54 5.66 -0.27 10.93
CA LYS A 54 5.88 -0.08 12.37
C LYS A 54 5.65 -1.38 13.15
N THR A 55 4.57 -2.09 12.83
CA THR A 55 4.25 -3.36 13.48
C THR A 55 5.33 -4.41 13.20
N GLU A 56 5.77 -4.52 11.94
CA GLU A 56 6.86 -5.43 11.60
C GLU A 56 8.16 -5.05 12.33
N LEU A 57 8.49 -3.75 12.39
CA LEU A 57 9.67 -3.26 13.07
C LEU A 57 9.66 -3.61 14.57
N GLU A 58 8.53 -3.47 15.25
CA GLU A 58 8.39 -3.87 16.66
C GLU A 58 8.56 -5.39 16.84
N ILE A 59 7.96 -6.20 15.96
CA ILE A 59 8.16 -7.66 15.99
C ILE A 59 9.62 -8.03 15.80
N ARG A 60 10.32 -7.40 14.83
CA ARG A 60 11.74 -7.67 14.58
C ARG A 60 12.62 -7.25 15.73
N LYS A 61 12.36 -6.10 16.36
CA LYS A 61 13.09 -5.68 17.57
C LYS A 61 12.90 -6.66 18.71
N HIS A 62 11.67 -7.08 18.97
CA HIS A 62 11.41 -8.05 20.02
C HIS A 62 12.11 -9.38 19.76
N GLU A 63 12.14 -9.81 18.50
CA GLU A 63 12.84 -11.01 18.09
C GLU A 63 14.37 -10.87 18.26
N GLU A 64 14.94 -9.73 17.85
CA GLU A 64 16.35 -9.41 18.08
C GLU A 64 16.70 -9.45 19.56
N GLU A 65 15.87 -8.85 20.43
CA GLU A 65 16.11 -8.89 21.86
C GLU A 65 16.11 -10.31 22.43
N ARG A 66 15.18 -11.18 21.99
CA ARG A 66 15.17 -12.57 22.40
C ARG A 66 16.38 -13.34 21.90
N LEU A 67 16.78 -13.12 20.65
CA LEU A 67 17.97 -13.75 20.08
C LEU A 67 19.26 -13.32 20.79
N LEU A 68 19.34 -12.10 21.32
CA LEU A 68 20.54 -11.60 22.01
C LEU A 68 20.56 -11.94 23.51
N LYS A 69 19.41 -11.88 24.18
CA LYS A 69 19.32 -11.93 25.65
C LYS A 69 18.78 -13.27 26.18
N ASP A 70 18.07 -14.05 25.38
CA ASP A 70 17.42 -15.29 25.83
C ASP A 70 18.14 -16.53 25.29
N SER A 71 18.99 -17.11 26.15
CA SER A 71 19.72 -18.35 25.84
C SER A 71 18.80 -19.55 25.60
N PHE A 72 17.64 -19.62 26.25
CA PHE A 72 16.68 -20.72 26.02
C PHE A 72 16.02 -20.59 24.66
N TYR A 73 15.76 -19.35 24.24
CA TYR A 73 15.22 -19.07 22.91
C TYR A 73 16.17 -19.54 21.81
N ILE A 74 17.46 -19.17 21.89
CA ILE A 74 18.50 -19.65 20.96
C ILE A 74 18.60 -21.18 20.97
N GLU A 75 18.62 -21.79 22.16
CA GLU A 75 18.69 -23.25 22.29
C GLU A 75 17.47 -23.93 21.63
N SER A 76 16.28 -23.34 21.76
CA SER A 76 15.06 -23.86 21.13
C SER A 76 15.14 -23.81 19.61
N ILE A 77 15.70 -22.75 19.03
CA ILE A 77 15.94 -22.61 17.59
C ILE A 77 16.98 -23.63 17.13
N ALA A 78 18.09 -23.76 17.86
CA ALA A 78 19.14 -24.73 17.56
C ALA A 78 18.60 -26.17 17.53
N ARG A 79 17.77 -26.53 18.52
CA ARG A 79 17.14 -27.86 18.61
C ARG A 79 16.12 -28.07 17.48
N LYS A 80 15.19 -27.12 17.26
CA LYS A 80 14.07 -27.28 16.31
C LYS A 80 14.48 -27.16 14.85
N ASN A 81 15.28 -26.14 14.52
CA ASN A 81 15.58 -25.81 13.13
C ASN A 81 16.83 -26.52 12.63
N TYR A 82 17.78 -26.83 13.52
CA TYR A 82 19.08 -27.40 13.16
C TYR A 82 19.33 -28.80 13.75
N GLY A 83 18.40 -29.33 14.56
CA GLY A 83 18.53 -30.66 15.15
C GLY A 83 19.67 -30.79 16.18
N LEU A 84 20.23 -29.67 16.64
CA LEU A 84 21.39 -29.64 17.53
C LEU A 84 21.00 -30.04 18.95
N SER A 85 21.82 -30.87 19.59
CA SER A 85 21.69 -31.28 20.98
C SER A 85 22.97 -30.96 21.76
N LYS A 86 22.90 -30.90 23.10
CA LYS A 86 24.10 -30.71 23.91
C LYS A 86 25.02 -31.93 23.83
N LYS A 87 26.30 -31.74 24.10
CA LYS A 87 27.29 -32.83 24.11
C LYS A 87 26.84 -33.93 25.09
N GLY A 88 26.62 -35.14 24.58
CA GLY A 88 26.14 -36.28 25.36
C GLY A 88 24.62 -36.53 25.30
N GLU A 89 23.84 -35.65 24.66
CA GLU A 89 22.41 -35.87 24.40
C GLU A 89 22.17 -36.49 23.01
N ILE A 90 21.28 -37.48 22.93
CA ILE A 90 20.86 -38.13 21.68
C ILE A 90 19.71 -37.32 21.06
N SER A 91 19.90 -36.80 19.84
CA SER A 91 18.88 -36.06 19.09
C SER A 91 18.07 -37.03 18.21
N TYR A 92 16.74 -37.06 18.39
CA TYR A 92 15.83 -37.83 17.54
C TYR A 92 15.13 -36.89 16.56
N GLN A 93 15.42 -37.02 15.26
CA GLN A 93 14.72 -36.30 14.20
C GLN A 93 13.72 -37.25 13.53
N PHE A 94 12.43 -36.94 13.66
CA PHE A 94 11.38 -37.67 12.96
C PHE A 94 11.28 -37.11 11.55
N THR A 95 11.86 -37.80 10.57
CA THR A 95 11.56 -37.53 9.16
C THR A 95 10.21 -38.14 8.85
N SER A 96 9.22 -37.33 8.47
CA SER A 96 8.05 -37.87 7.81
C SER A 96 8.49 -38.24 6.39
N GLU A 97 8.66 -39.54 6.13
CA GLU A 97 8.65 -40.02 4.76
C GLU A 97 7.33 -39.55 4.15
N LYS A 98 7.43 -38.61 3.19
CA LYS A 98 6.32 -38.28 2.32
C LYS A 98 6.25 -39.41 1.29
N GLU A 99 5.29 -40.32 1.47
CA GLU A 99 4.76 -41.15 0.39
C GLU A 99 4.22 -40.27 -0.75
#